data_AF-A0A813LCG6-F1
#
_entry.id   AF-A0A813LCG6-F1
#
_cell.length_a   1.000
_cell.length_b   1.000
_cell.length_c   1.000
_cell.angle_alpha   90.00
_cell.angle_beta   90.00
_cell.angle_gamma   90.00
#
_symmetry.space_group_name_H-M   'P 1'
#
loop_
_entity.id
_entity.type
_entity.pdbx_description
1 polymer ?
#
loop_
_entity_poly.entity_id
_entity_poly.type
_entity_poly.pdbx_seq_one_letter_code
_entity_poly.pdbx_strand_id
1 'polypeptide(L)'
;RRCCVCLATARSLQRMMGRSGGLRKLVLHFDVNSTILIADPATGRTPDIALGIELSKTAYVQKSAEGQFRWHDGRSFDDPTCVSSPPSLIRDSVEDPPPWVSRNLEEFYEALRPKGSSFITTEEGKIFKPEFDRLMARLAWTGPAVDELMLSRDGSAPKSLHLVVPAFFRCLVDLKRQQRPFCVVLRTFGHDLPDLQKAFAAFASGRHPLWPGFEDPAFSFEGVSTLRWDADGRPLLTLP
;
A
#
# COMPACT_ATOMS: atom_id res chain seq x y z
N ARG A 1 -15.48 -7.83 6.71
CA ARG A 1 -14.93 -9.17 6.38
C ARG A 1 -13.46 -8.98 6.05
N ARG A 2 -12.53 -9.75 6.63
CA ARG A 2 -11.11 -9.68 6.24
C ARG A 2 -10.71 -11.04 5.67
N CYS A 3 -10.21 -11.06 4.44
CA CYS A 3 -9.66 -12.23 3.78
C CYS A 3 -8.13 -12.16 3.88
N CYS A 4 -7.53 -13.24 4.37
CA CYS A 4 -6.08 -13.42 4.40
C CYS A 4 -5.72 -14.43 3.33
N VAL A 5 -4.75 -14.11 2.50
CA VAL A 5 -4.36 -14.96 1.39
C VAL A 5 -2.88 -15.27 1.49
N CYS A 6 -2.56 -16.57 1.43
CA CYS A 6 -1.20 -17.04 1.56
C CYS A 6 -0.61 -17.22 0.16
N LEU A 7 0.39 -16.41 -0.18
CA LEU A 7 1.30 -16.68 -1.29
C LEU A 7 2.54 -17.32 -0.68
N ALA A 8 2.70 -18.62 -0.88
CA ALA A 8 3.80 -19.37 -0.32
C ALA A 8 4.56 -20.09 -1.42
N THR A 9 5.89 -20.14 -1.27
CA THR A 9 6.71 -21.02 -2.08
C THR A 9 6.44 -22.45 -1.65
N ALA A 10 5.87 -23.25 -2.56
CA ALA A 10 5.20 -24.57 -2.46
C ALA A 10 5.69 -25.69 -1.50
N ARG A 11 6.53 -25.45 -0.48
CA ARG A 11 6.93 -26.45 0.53
C ARG A 11 7.17 -25.83 1.90
N SER A 12 6.20 -25.07 2.37
CA SER A 12 6.43 -24.10 3.45
C SER A 12 5.91 -24.51 4.84
N LEU A 13 5.24 -25.65 4.99
CA LEU A 13 4.67 -26.07 6.28
C LEU A 13 5.25 -27.38 6.88
N GLN A 14 6.03 -28.17 6.13
CA GLN A 14 6.53 -29.47 6.62
C GLN A 14 7.97 -29.49 7.17
N ARG A 15 8.70 -28.37 7.23
CA ARG A 15 10.11 -28.33 7.69
C ARG A 15 10.38 -27.44 8.90
N MET A 16 9.42 -27.27 9.81
CA MET A 16 9.66 -26.53 11.07
C MET A 16 10.37 -27.35 12.16
N MET A 17 10.68 -28.63 11.95
CA MET A 17 11.22 -29.50 13.00
C MET A 17 12.57 -30.16 12.69
N GLY A 18 13.37 -29.62 11.76
CA GLY A 18 14.65 -30.26 11.45
C GLY A 18 15.72 -29.35 10.83
N ARG A 19 16.70 -28.99 11.67
CA ARG A 19 18.13 -28.76 11.37
C ARG A 19 18.61 -27.40 10.80
N SER A 20 19.59 -26.86 11.56
CA SER A 20 20.97 -26.50 11.20
C SER A 20 21.26 -25.58 9.99
N GLY A 21 21.84 -24.40 10.27
CA GLY A 21 22.75 -23.66 9.38
C GLY A 21 22.14 -22.68 8.36
N GLY A 22 20.83 -22.74 8.08
CA GLY A 22 20.16 -21.85 7.12
C GLY A 22 19.49 -20.63 7.75
N LEU A 23 19.25 -19.58 6.96
CA LEU A 23 18.44 -18.42 7.38
C LEU A 23 17.01 -18.87 7.73
N ARG A 24 16.48 -18.37 8.85
CA ARG A 24 15.11 -18.68 9.29
C ARG A 24 14.09 -18.22 8.25
N LYS A 25 13.03 -19.02 8.08
CA LYS A 25 11.91 -18.69 7.20
C LYS A 25 11.32 -17.33 7.59
N LEU A 26 11.15 -16.45 6.60
CA LEU A 26 10.52 -15.15 6.78
C LEU A 26 9.02 -15.25 6.50
N VAL A 27 8.17 -14.72 7.38
CA VAL A 27 6.73 -14.61 7.12
C VAL A 27 6.39 -13.13 7.08
N LEU A 28 6.00 -12.64 5.91
CA LEU A 28 5.71 -11.24 5.67
C LEU A 28 4.20 -11.04 5.58
N HIS A 29 3.66 -10.20 6.44
CA HIS A 29 2.25 -9.84 6.42
C HIS A 29 2.10 -8.46 5.78
N PHE A 30 1.40 -8.40 4.65
CA PHE A 30 1.06 -7.16 3.97
C PHE A 30 -0.43 -6.91 4.10
N ASP A 31 -0.80 -5.70 4.51
CA ASP A 31 -2.11 -5.19 4.11
C ASP A 31 -2.06 -4.90 2.61
N VAL A 32 -3.14 -5.15 1.87
CA VAL A 32 -3.13 -4.94 0.41
C VAL A 32 -3.33 -3.46 0.09
N ASN A 33 -4.42 -2.89 0.61
CA ASN A 33 -4.88 -1.56 0.27
C ASN A 33 -3.90 -0.52 0.80
N SER A 34 -3.63 0.51 0.00
CA SER A 34 -2.68 1.57 0.30
C SER A 34 -1.23 1.13 0.58
N THR A 35 -0.90 -0.16 0.41
CA THR A 35 0.44 -0.70 0.67
C THR A 35 1.06 -1.27 -0.60
N ILE A 36 0.40 -2.25 -1.22
CA ILE A 36 0.86 -2.84 -2.49
C ILE A 36 -0.06 -2.45 -3.65
N LEU A 37 -1.29 -2.05 -3.35
CA LEU A 37 -2.30 -1.54 -4.27
C LEU A 37 -2.65 -0.11 -3.85
N ILE A 38 -2.40 0.88 -4.72
CA ILE A 38 -2.77 2.29 -4.47
C ILE A 38 -4.20 2.54 -4.96
N ALA A 39 -5.15 1.83 -4.34
CA ALA A 39 -6.59 1.98 -4.54
C ALA A 39 -7.31 1.28 -3.38
N ASP A 40 -8.61 1.57 -3.23
CA ASP A 40 -9.46 0.84 -2.27
C ASP A 40 -10.83 0.61 -2.91
N PRO A 41 -11.05 -0.50 -3.63
CA PRO A 41 -12.34 -0.79 -4.25
C PRO A 41 -13.42 -1.09 -3.22
N ALA A 42 -13.07 -1.56 -2.02
CA ALA A 42 -14.05 -1.85 -0.98
C ALA A 42 -14.81 -0.58 -0.56
N THR A 43 -14.14 0.58 -0.59
CA THR A 43 -14.76 1.89 -0.32
C THR A 43 -14.98 2.74 -1.57
N GLY A 44 -14.74 2.20 -2.76
CA GLY A 44 -14.90 2.91 -4.04
C GLY A 44 -13.87 4.02 -4.30
N ARG A 45 -12.78 4.10 -3.52
CA ARG A 45 -11.76 5.14 -3.69
C ARG A 45 -10.94 4.87 -4.93
N THR A 46 -10.83 5.91 -5.76
CA THR A 46 -9.94 5.97 -6.91
C THR A 46 -8.48 6.15 -6.47
N PRO A 47 -7.50 5.86 -7.34
CA PRO A 47 -6.07 5.97 -7.00
C PRO A 47 -5.63 7.39 -6.62
N ASP A 48 -6.19 8.41 -7.24
CA ASP A 48 -5.90 9.81 -6.95
C ASP A 48 -6.39 10.22 -5.55
N ILE A 49 -7.54 9.70 -5.13
CA ILE A 49 -8.05 9.86 -3.76
C ILE A 49 -7.16 9.07 -2.78
N ALA A 50 -6.86 7.80 -3.10
CA ALA A 50 -6.05 6.95 -2.24
C ALA A 50 -4.65 7.53 -2.02
N LEU A 51 -3.96 7.93 -3.09
CA LEU A 51 -2.64 8.56 -2.98
C LEU A 51 -2.68 9.89 -2.23
N GLY A 52 -3.72 10.70 -2.43
CA GLY A 52 -3.88 11.94 -1.67
C GLY A 52 -4.02 11.69 -0.17
N ILE A 53 -4.80 10.67 0.21
CA ILE A 53 -4.92 10.22 1.60
C ILE A 53 -3.58 9.71 2.14
N GLU A 54 -2.83 8.92 1.37
CA GLU A 54 -1.51 8.47 1.84
C GLU A 54 -0.52 9.62 1.98
N LEU A 55 -0.59 10.63 1.12
CA LEU A 55 0.26 11.81 1.24
C LEU A 55 -0.07 12.62 2.50
N SER A 56 -1.35 12.76 2.84
CA SER A 56 -1.77 13.50 4.04
C SER A 56 -1.25 12.87 5.32
N LYS A 57 -1.15 11.53 5.38
CA LYS A 57 -0.57 10.80 6.52
C LYS A 57 0.93 11.04 6.71
N THR A 58 1.61 11.60 5.71
CA THR A 58 3.03 11.97 5.76
C THR A 58 3.25 13.48 5.93
N ALA A 59 2.17 14.25 5.92
CA ALA A 59 2.16 15.71 6.09
C ALA A 59 1.91 16.04 7.57
N TYR A 60 2.98 16.03 8.37
CA TYR A 60 2.89 16.20 9.81
C TYR A 60 2.56 17.64 10.24
N VAL A 61 1.74 17.74 11.28
CA VAL A 61 1.26 18.99 11.85
C VAL A 61 1.46 19.05 13.37
N GLN A 62 1.60 20.26 13.88
CA GLN A 62 1.60 20.58 15.30
C GLN A 62 0.30 21.31 15.65
N LYS A 63 -0.25 21.00 16.82
CA LYS A 63 -1.36 21.73 17.41
C LYS A 63 -0.82 22.65 18.51
N SER A 64 -1.10 23.94 18.36
CA SER A 64 -0.79 24.96 19.37
C SER A 64 -1.64 24.77 20.64
N ALA A 65 -1.27 25.44 21.73
CA ALA A 65 -2.03 25.42 22.98
C ALA A 65 -3.45 25.98 22.80
N GLU A 66 -3.63 26.89 21.84
CA GLU A 66 -4.91 27.49 21.43
C GLU A 66 -5.72 26.59 20.50
N GLY A 67 -5.21 25.39 20.16
CA GLY A 67 -5.91 24.40 19.35
C GLY A 67 -5.77 24.58 17.84
N GLN A 68 -4.97 25.54 17.37
CA GLN A 68 -4.73 25.78 15.95
C GLN A 68 -3.65 24.85 15.40
N PHE A 69 -3.85 24.31 14.20
CA PHE A 69 -2.87 23.51 13.50
C PHE A 69 -1.85 24.36 12.72
N ARG A 70 -0.61 23.91 12.71
CA ARG A 70 0.53 24.45 11.94
C ARG A 70 1.35 23.29 11.39
N TRP A 71 2.20 23.56 10.40
CA TRP A 71 3.14 22.55 9.92
C TRP A 71 4.13 22.15 11.01
N HIS A 72 4.71 20.95 10.88
CA HIS A 72 5.68 20.44 11.86
C HIS A 72 6.94 21.31 12.02
N ASP A 73 7.27 22.10 11.01
CA ASP A 73 8.37 23.08 11.05
C ASP A 73 7.96 24.43 11.67
N GLY A 74 6.75 24.52 12.21
CA GLY A 74 6.21 25.68 12.91
C GLY A 74 5.52 26.71 12.01
N ARG A 75 5.62 26.59 10.68
CA ARG A 75 4.99 27.52 9.74
C ARG A 75 3.47 27.36 9.73
N SER A 76 2.78 28.48 9.52
CA SER A 76 1.33 28.48 9.33
C SER A 76 0.97 27.95 7.94
N PHE A 77 -0.26 27.47 7.77
CA PHE A 77 -0.73 26.94 6.48
C PHE A 77 -0.84 28.01 5.38
N ASP A 78 -1.00 29.27 5.76
CA ASP A 78 -1.07 30.43 4.88
C ASP A 78 0.29 31.10 4.61
N ASP A 79 1.40 30.54 5.14
CA ASP A 79 2.74 31.05 4.88
C ASP A 79 3.07 30.92 3.37
N PRO A 80 3.32 32.04 2.65
CA PRO A 80 3.55 32.03 1.21
C PRO A 80 4.83 31.27 0.81
N THR A 81 5.79 31.10 1.72
CA THR A 81 7.01 30.32 1.48
C THR A 81 6.72 28.83 1.32
N CYS A 82 5.58 28.33 1.80
CA CYS A 82 5.18 26.93 1.66
C CYS A 82 4.92 26.54 0.20
N VAL A 83 4.64 27.50 -0.70
CA VAL A 83 4.41 27.22 -2.11
C VAL A 83 5.72 26.90 -2.83
N SER A 84 6.78 27.66 -2.55
CA SER A 84 8.11 27.46 -3.15
C SER A 84 8.94 26.41 -2.40
N SER A 85 8.70 26.26 -1.10
CA SER A 85 9.38 25.32 -0.21
C SER A 85 8.39 24.66 0.73
N PRO A 86 7.63 23.65 0.26
CA PRO A 86 6.70 22.91 1.10
C PRO A 86 7.39 22.28 2.33
N PRO A 87 6.70 22.18 3.47
CA PRO A 87 7.20 21.41 4.61
C PRO A 87 7.58 20.00 4.19
N SER A 88 8.65 19.46 4.77
CA SER A 88 9.10 18.12 4.40
C SER A 88 8.03 17.08 4.72
N LEU A 89 7.68 16.24 3.74
CA LEU A 89 6.91 15.02 3.99
C LEU A 89 7.84 14.02 4.66
N ILE A 90 7.52 13.60 5.88
CA ILE A 90 8.33 12.61 6.59
C ILE A 90 7.81 11.24 6.18
N ARG A 91 8.62 10.54 5.37
CA ARG A 91 8.26 9.28 4.72
C ARG A 91 8.77 8.06 5.47
N ASP A 92 9.79 8.25 6.28
CA ASP A 92 10.36 7.21 7.10
C ASP A 92 9.50 7.04 8.35
N SER A 93 9.36 5.80 8.82
CA SER A 93 8.89 5.60 10.19
C SER A 93 9.90 6.29 11.09
N VAL A 94 9.53 7.43 11.66
CA VAL A 94 10.27 7.95 12.79
C VAL A 94 10.11 6.86 13.85
N GLU A 95 11.19 6.16 14.20
CA GLU A 95 11.13 5.09 15.21
C GLU A 95 10.58 5.64 16.54
N ASP A 96 10.82 6.94 16.79
CA ASP A 96 10.18 7.75 17.82
C ASP A 96 9.66 9.07 17.21
N PRO A 97 8.45 9.11 16.65
CA PRO A 97 7.86 10.37 16.26
C PRO A 97 7.60 11.18 17.55
N PRO A 98 7.89 12.50 17.58
CA PRO A 98 7.58 13.32 18.74
C PRO A 98 6.12 13.10 19.20
N PRO A 99 5.80 13.05 20.51
CA PRO A 99 4.47 12.64 20.98
C PRO A 99 3.28 13.40 20.39
N TRP A 100 3.51 14.65 19.94
CA TRP A 100 2.51 15.47 19.28
C TRP A 100 2.18 15.02 17.86
N VAL A 101 3.06 14.28 17.19
CA VAL A 101 2.88 13.79 15.81
C VAL A 101 1.66 12.88 15.71
N SER A 102 1.58 11.83 16.53
CA SER A 102 0.57 10.80 16.35
C SER A 102 -0.85 11.30 16.67
N ARG A 103 -1.02 12.08 17.75
CA ARG A 103 -2.35 12.61 18.14
C ARG A 103 -2.82 13.73 17.22
N ASN A 104 -1.93 14.65 16.84
CA ASN A 104 -2.33 15.78 16.00
C ASN A 104 -2.64 15.35 14.57
N LEU A 105 -1.95 14.33 14.04
CA LEU A 105 -2.18 13.83 12.69
C LEU A 105 -3.56 13.16 12.54
N GLU A 106 -3.98 12.36 13.52
CA GLU A 106 -5.30 11.71 13.48
C GLU A 106 -6.44 12.75 13.56
N GLU A 107 -6.34 13.71 14.48
CA GLU A 107 -7.29 14.81 14.58
C GLU A 107 -7.33 15.69 13.32
N PHE A 108 -6.15 16.01 12.76
CA PHE A 108 -6.05 16.77 11.53
C PHE A 108 -6.66 16.03 10.34
N TYR A 109 -6.37 14.74 10.21
CA TYR A 109 -6.96 13.90 9.17
C TYR A 109 -8.49 13.82 9.30
N GLU A 110 -9.02 13.61 10.51
CA GLU A 110 -10.46 13.59 10.75
C GLU A 110 -11.11 14.96 10.47
N ALA A 111 -10.41 16.08 10.68
CA ALA A 111 -10.87 17.40 10.28
C ALA A 111 -10.93 17.59 8.76
N LEU A 112 -10.07 16.89 8.00
CA LEU A 112 -10.06 16.92 6.53
C LEU A 112 -11.03 15.92 5.90
N ARG A 113 -11.37 14.84 6.60
CA ARG A 113 -12.23 13.73 6.13
C ARG A 113 -13.60 14.16 5.58
N PRO A 114 -14.32 15.16 6.13
CA PRO A 114 -15.62 15.59 5.61
C PRO A 114 -15.56 16.20 4.21
N LYS A 115 -14.37 16.61 3.74
CA LYS A 115 -14.22 17.30 2.45
C LYS A 115 -14.43 16.37 1.25
N GLY A 116 -14.49 15.04 1.45
CA GLY A 116 -14.84 14.05 0.41
C GLY A 116 -13.89 14.02 -0.81
N SER A 117 -12.87 14.89 -0.81
CA SER A 117 -11.96 15.17 -1.90
C SER A 117 -10.54 14.76 -1.52
N SER A 118 -9.70 14.49 -2.52
CA SER A 118 -8.28 14.19 -2.30
C SER A 118 -7.62 15.32 -1.50
N PHE A 119 -6.76 15.00 -0.52
CA PHE A 119 -6.00 15.97 0.30
C PHE A 119 -5.40 17.12 -0.53
N ILE A 120 -4.96 16.80 -1.74
CA ILE A 120 -4.31 17.73 -2.67
C ILE A 120 -5.24 18.84 -3.17
N THR A 121 -6.56 18.64 -3.05
CA THR A 121 -7.57 19.64 -3.40
C THR A 121 -7.91 20.58 -2.26
N THR A 122 -7.39 20.34 -1.04
CA THR A 122 -7.62 21.24 0.10
C THR A 122 -6.61 22.38 0.10
N GLU A 123 -6.94 23.47 0.80
CA GLU A 123 -6.04 24.62 0.95
C GLU A 123 -4.69 24.23 1.57
N GLU A 124 -4.71 23.29 2.51
CA GLU A 124 -3.53 22.79 3.20
C GLU A 124 -2.71 21.84 2.31
N GLY A 125 -3.36 20.99 1.50
CA GLY A 125 -2.68 19.97 0.70
C GLY A 125 -2.21 20.43 -0.68
N LYS A 126 -2.74 21.55 -1.21
CA LYS A 126 -2.41 22.02 -2.57
C LYS A 126 -0.91 22.29 -2.77
N ILE A 127 -0.19 22.66 -1.71
CA ILE A 127 1.27 22.88 -1.76
C ILE A 127 2.04 21.60 -2.11
N PHE A 128 1.44 20.43 -1.89
CA PHE A 128 2.00 19.12 -2.23
C PHE A 128 1.58 18.61 -3.61
N LYS A 129 0.82 19.39 -4.40
CA LYS A 129 0.44 19.02 -5.77
C LYS A 129 1.63 18.60 -6.65
N PRO A 130 2.78 19.28 -6.64
CA PRO A 130 3.93 18.85 -7.44
C PRO A 130 4.45 17.45 -7.06
N GLU A 131 4.46 17.13 -5.77
CA GLU A 131 4.88 15.82 -5.29
C GLU A 131 3.84 14.74 -5.60
N PHE A 132 2.55 15.06 -5.45
CA PHE A 132 1.46 14.19 -5.86
C PHE A 132 1.56 13.84 -7.36
N ASP A 133 1.76 14.84 -8.21
CA ASP A 133 1.90 14.64 -9.66
C ASP A 133 3.12 13.77 -9.99
N ARG A 134 4.24 13.99 -9.29
CA ARG A 134 5.44 13.16 -9.41
C ARG A 134 5.17 11.71 -9.03
N LEU A 135 4.41 11.46 -7.95
CA LEU A 135 4.06 10.11 -7.51
C LEU A 135 3.06 9.44 -8.46
N MET A 136 2.03 10.15 -8.93
CA MET A 136 1.10 9.66 -9.94
C MET A 136 1.82 9.29 -11.24
N ALA A 137 2.78 10.12 -11.69
CA ALA A 137 3.61 9.82 -12.85
C ALA A 137 4.45 8.54 -12.68
N ARG A 138 4.88 8.22 -11.45
CA ARG A 138 5.62 6.98 -11.14
C ARG A 138 4.71 5.76 -10.99
N LEU A 139 3.44 5.96 -10.63
CA LEU A 139 2.42 4.90 -10.59
C LEU A 139 1.86 4.58 -11.97
N ALA A 140 1.99 5.50 -12.92
CA ALA A 140 1.55 5.31 -14.28
C ALA A 140 2.26 4.10 -14.92
N TRP A 141 1.46 3.25 -15.55
CA TRP A 141 1.94 2.12 -16.31
C TRP A 141 2.64 2.61 -17.59
N THR A 142 3.88 2.18 -17.80
CA THR A 142 4.67 2.53 -18.99
C THR A 142 4.95 1.34 -19.91
N GLY A 143 4.42 0.16 -19.59
CA GLY A 143 4.61 -1.05 -20.38
C GLY A 143 3.55 -1.24 -21.47
N PRO A 144 3.61 -2.37 -22.21
CA PRO A 144 2.52 -2.80 -23.08
C PRO A 144 1.21 -2.94 -22.32
N ALA A 145 0.07 -2.76 -22.98
CA ALA A 145 -1.23 -2.96 -22.34
C ALA A 145 -1.40 -4.44 -21.92
N VAL A 146 -1.51 -4.69 -20.62
CA VAL A 146 -1.73 -6.00 -20.00
C VAL A 146 -2.79 -5.81 -18.91
N ASP A 147 -4.04 -6.15 -19.23
CA ASP A 147 -5.19 -5.89 -18.36
C ASP A 147 -5.02 -6.50 -16.97
N GLU A 148 -4.35 -7.64 -16.84
CA GLU A 148 -4.13 -8.30 -15.54
C GLU A 148 -3.18 -7.53 -14.61
N LEU A 149 -2.43 -6.55 -15.12
CA LEU A 149 -1.41 -5.80 -14.39
C LEU A 149 -1.75 -4.32 -14.22
N MET A 150 -2.86 -3.90 -14.81
CA MET A 150 -3.26 -2.51 -14.94
C MET A 150 -4.51 -2.23 -14.12
N LEU A 151 -4.47 -1.14 -13.36
CA LEU A 151 -5.65 -0.58 -12.75
C LEU A 151 -6.28 0.43 -13.72
N SER A 152 -7.39 0.03 -14.34
CA SER A 152 -8.19 0.83 -15.26
C SER A 152 -9.63 0.76 -14.78
N ARG A 153 -10.09 1.69 -13.94
CA ARG A 153 -11.40 1.51 -13.28
C ARG A 153 -12.61 1.93 -14.10
N ASP A 154 -12.43 2.60 -15.21
CA ASP A 154 -13.56 3.28 -15.86
C ASP A 154 -13.28 3.79 -17.28
N GLY A 155 -12.11 3.52 -17.86
CA GLY A 155 -11.77 3.94 -19.23
C GLY A 155 -11.78 5.46 -19.46
N SER A 156 -11.91 6.25 -18.40
CA SER A 156 -12.08 7.71 -18.41
C SER A 156 -10.75 8.47 -18.32
N ALA A 157 -9.64 7.77 -18.02
CA ALA A 157 -8.31 8.36 -17.82
C ALA A 157 -7.31 7.91 -18.92
N PRO A 158 -6.46 8.83 -19.45
CA PRO A 158 -5.52 8.54 -20.52
C PRO A 158 -4.31 7.69 -20.11
N LYS A 159 -4.21 7.28 -18.84
CA LYS A 159 -3.09 6.49 -18.30
C LYS A 159 -3.61 5.42 -17.34
N SER A 160 -3.37 4.16 -17.66
CA SER A 160 -3.54 3.06 -16.72
C SER A 160 -2.43 3.10 -15.66
N LEU A 161 -2.73 2.65 -14.44
CA LEU A 161 -1.75 2.58 -13.36
C LEU A 161 -1.30 1.14 -13.12
N HIS A 162 -0.18 0.95 -12.43
CA HIS A 162 0.20 -0.34 -11.88
C HIS A 162 -0.88 -0.85 -10.90
N LEU A 163 -1.41 -2.05 -11.13
CA LEU A 163 -2.30 -2.71 -10.17
C LEU A 163 -1.55 -3.03 -8.87
N VAL A 164 -0.39 -3.66 -8.97
CA VAL A 164 0.53 -3.88 -7.83
C VAL A 164 1.77 -3.04 -8.04
N VAL A 165 2.17 -2.27 -7.01
CA VAL A 165 3.34 -1.41 -7.09
C VAL A 165 4.60 -2.20 -7.44
N PRO A 166 5.42 -1.74 -8.41
CA PRO A 166 6.60 -2.50 -8.86
C PRO A 166 7.61 -2.85 -7.75
N ALA A 167 7.70 -2.02 -6.70
CA ALA A 167 8.58 -2.27 -5.56
C ALA A 167 8.26 -3.58 -4.84
N PHE A 168 7.00 -4.02 -4.87
CA PHE A 168 6.60 -5.27 -4.23
C PHE A 168 7.15 -6.50 -4.96
N PHE A 169 7.00 -6.58 -6.28
CA PHE A 169 7.60 -7.65 -7.07
C PHE A 169 9.13 -7.63 -6.99
N ARG A 170 9.76 -6.45 -6.97
CA ARG A 170 11.21 -6.32 -6.72
C ARG A 170 11.59 -7.00 -5.40
N CYS A 171 10.86 -6.73 -4.32
CA CYS A 171 11.08 -7.37 -3.01
C CYS A 171 11.01 -8.90 -3.11
N LEU A 172 10.01 -9.44 -3.82
CA LEU A 172 9.89 -10.89 -4.04
C LEU A 172 11.09 -11.50 -4.77
N VAL A 173 11.55 -10.84 -5.84
CA VAL A 173 12.75 -11.27 -6.59
C VAL A 173 13.99 -11.21 -5.70
N ASP A 174 14.14 -10.16 -4.91
CA ASP A 174 15.28 -9.99 -4.01
C ASP A 174 15.30 -11.06 -2.89
N LEU A 175 14.14 -11.38 -2.31
CA LEU A 175 13.99 -12.45 -1.32
C LEU A 175 14.35 -13.82 -1.92
N LYS A 176 13.92 -14.08 -3.16
CA LYS A 176 14.28 -15.30 -3.90
C LYS A 176 15.79 -15.37 -4.14
N ARG A 177 16.40 -14.26 -4.58
CA ARG A 177 17.86 -14.17 -4.84
C ARG A 177 18.68 -14.42 -3.57
N GLN A 178 18.19 -14.01 -2.41
CA GLN A 178 18.83 -14.28 -1.12
C GLN A 178 18.76 -15.76 -0.70
N GLN A 179 18.05 -16.61 -1.45
CA GLN A 179 17.83 -18.02 -1.13
C GLN A 179 17.25 -18.24 0.28
N ARG A 180 16.56 -17.23 0.81
CA ARG A 180 15.90 -17.29 2.11
C ARG A 180 14.50 -17.89 1.92
N PRO A 181 14.10 -18.93 2.66
CA PRO A 181 12.72 -19.39 2.64
C PRO A 181 11.79 -18.27 3.10
N PHE A 182 10.69 -18.01 2.38
CA PHE A 182 9.71 -17.01 2.81
C PHE A 182 8.27 -17.38 2.46
N CYS A 183 7.34 -16.66 3.09
CA CYS A 183 5.90 -16.74 2.89
C CYS A 183 5.34 -15.32 2.95
N VAL A 184 4.42 -15.00 2.05
CA VAL A 184 3.72 -13.72 2.01
C VAL A 184 2.26 -13.95 2.37
N VAL A 185 1.76 -13.20 3.33
CA VAL A 185 0.36 -13.19 3.73
C VAL A 185 -0.24 -11.84 3.34
N LEU A 186 -1.11 -11.84 2.34
CA LEU A 186 -1.84 -10.67 1.87
C LEU A 186 -3.16 -10.55 2.64
N ARG A 187 -3.38 -9.43 3.31
CA ARG A 187 -4.64 -9.13 4.01
C ARG A 187 -5.44 -8.14 3.15
N THR A 188 -6.67 -8.50 2.82
CA THR A 188 -7.59 -7.69 2.01
C THR A 188 -9.02 -7.82 2.53
N PHE A 189 -9.92 -6.94 2.10
CA PHE A 189 -11.36 -7.11 2.28
C PHE A 189 -11.99 -8.10 1.28
N GLY A 190 -11.21 -8.55 0.28
CA GLY A 190 -11.56 -9.64 -0.64
C GLY A 190 -11.97 -9.17 -2.04
N HIS A 191 -12.27 -7.89 -2.23
CA HIS A 191 -12.66 -7.34 -3.54
C HIS A 191 -11.49 -7.32 -4.54
N ASP A 192 -10.26 -7.12 -4.06
CA ASP A 192 -9.04 -7.03 -4.87
C ASP A 192 -8.48 -8.39 -5.29
N LEU A 193 -8.95 -9.46 -4.64
CA LEU A 193 -8.30 -10.76 -4.71
C LEU A 193 -8.24 -11.36 -6.13
N PRO A 194 -9.33 -11.33 -6.93
CA PRO A 194 -9.28 -11.88 -8.29
C PRO A 194 -8.23 -11.18 -9.17
N ASP A 195 -8.12 -9.86 -9.05
CA ASP A 195 -7.17 -9.08 -9.85
C ASP A 195 -5.74 -9.29 -9.38
N LEU A 196 -5.51 -9.36 -8.07
CA LEU A 196 -4.22 -9.77 -7.53
C LEU A 196 -3.82 -11.15 -8.06
N GLN A 197 -4.69 -12.16 -7.97
CA GLN A 197 -4.38 -13.50 -8.46
C GLN A 197 -3.92 -13.51 -9.91
N LYS A 198 -4.60 -12.75 -10.79
CA LYS A 198 -4.19 -12.59 -12.20
C LYS A 198 -2.81 -11.94 -12.32
N ALA A 199 -2.57 -10.85 -11.58
CA ALA A 199 -1.29 -10.13 -11.62
C ALA A 199 -0.10 -10.99 -11.19
N PHE A 200 -0.26 -11.72 -10.09
CA PHE A 200 0.76 -12.64 -9.59
C PHE A 200 0.94 -13.85 -10.50
N ALA A 201 -0.13 -14.39 -11.10
CA ALA A 201 -0.01 -15.46 -12.08
C ALA A 201 0.77 -14.99 -13.32
N ALA A 202 0.52 -13.77 -13.81
CA ALA A 202 1.30 -13.16 -14.89
C ALA A 202 2.77 -12.98 -14.49
N PHE A 203 3.04 -12.53 -13.26
CA PHE A 203 4.40 -12.43 -12.72
C PHE A 203 5.10 -13.79 -12.62
N ALA A 204 4.47 -14.81 -12.04
CA ALA A 204 5.05 -16.12 -11.82
C ALA A 204 5.26 -16.95 -13.11
N SER A 205 4.54 -16.58 -14.19
CA SER A 205 4.65 -17.21 -15.52
C SER A 205 5.52 -16.42 -16.50
N GLY A 206 6.33 -15.46 -16.02
CA GLY A 206 7.23 -14.67 -16.87
C GLY A 206 6.54 -13.67 -17.80
N ARG A 207 5.21 -13.51 -17.69
CA ARG A 207 4.40 -12.60 -18.52
C ARG A 207 4.39 -11.16 -18.03
N HIS A 208 5.00 -10.86 -16.88
CA HIS A 208 5.07 -9.50 -16.37
C HIS A 208 6.16 -8.68 -17.12
N PRO A 209 5.82 -7.57 -17.83
CA PRO A 209 6.77 -6.86 -18.71
C PRO A 209 8.00 -6.27 -18.01
N LEU A 210 7.89 -5.88 -16.74
CA LEU A 210 9.03 -5.39 -15.94
C LEU A 210 9.96 -6.51 -15.42
N TRP A 211 9.55 -7.78 -15.49
CA TRP A 211 10.34 -8.95 -15.10
C TRP A 211 10.25 -10.05 -16.17
N PRO A 212 10.69 -9.77 -17.40
CA PRO A 212 10.59 -10.73 -18.50
C PRO A 212 11.36 -12.00 -18.16
N GLY A 213 10.72 -13.15 -18.31
CA GLY A 213 11.34 -14.47 -18.05
C GLY A 213 11.51 -14.83 -16.57
N PHE A 214 10.95 -14.05 -15.64
CA PHE A 214 10.82 -14.52 -14.25
C PHE A 214 9.75 -15.61 -14.20
N GLU A 215 10.16 -16.87 -14.28
CA GLU A 215 9.28 -18.03 -14.18
C GLU A 215 9.60 -18.79 -12.90
N ASP A 216 8.65 -18.79 -11.97
CA ASP A 216 8.78 -19.56 -10.74
C ASP A 216 7.40 -20.06 -10.30
N PRO A 217 7.04 -21.33 -10.59
CA PRO A 217 5.75 -21.89 -10.21
C PRO A 217 5.57 -22.02 -8.70
N ALA A 218 6.64 -21.84 -7.91
CA ALA A 218 6.51 -21.72 -6.47
C ALA A 218 5.84 -20.40 -6.06
N PHE A 219 5.81 -19.37 -6.91
CA PHE A 219 5.01 -18.17 -6.66
C PHE A 219 3.55 -18.42 -7.04
N SER A 220 2.85 -19.16 -6.17
CA SER A 220 1.44 -19.46 -6.35
C SER A 220 0.63 -19.09 -5.12
N PHE A 221 -0.65 -18.85 -5.36
CA PHE A 221 -1.64 -18.65 -4.31
C PHE A 221 -2.00 -20.02 -3.71
N GLU A 222 -1.56 -20.29 -2.48
CA GLU A 222 -1.76 -21.60 -1.83
C GLU A 222 -3.14 -21.73 -1.17
N GLY A 223 -3.85 -20.63 -0.94
CA GLY A 223 -5.19 -20.67 -0.37
C GLY A 223 -5.65 -19.35 0.22
N VAL A 224 -6.97 -19.26 0.44
CA VAL A 224 -7.64 -18.08 1.00
C VAL A 224 -8.24 -18.49 2.34
N SER A 225 -7.75 -17.89 3.42
CA SER A 225 -8.38 -17.97 4.73
C SER A 225 -9.32 -16.78 4.91
N THR A 226 -10.51 -17.01 5.45
CA THR A 226 -11.47 -15.92 5.72
C THR A 226 -11.63 -15.75 7.22
N LEU A 227 -11.43 -14.52 7.72
CA LEU A 227 -11.73 -14.15 9.10
C LEU A 227 -13.02 -13.33 9.16
N ARG A 228 -13.98 -13.81 9.94
CA ARG A 228 -15.25 -13.14 10.25
C ARG A 228 -15.40 -13.00 11.76
N TRP A 229 -16.30 -12.13 12.17
CA TRP A 229 -16.75 -12.04 13.56
C TRP A 229 -18.20 -12.50 13.60
N ASP A 230 -18.55 -13.34 14.57
CA ASP A 230 -19.94 -13.70 14.83
C ASP A 230 -20.69 -12.58 15.57
N ALA A 231 -21.98 -12.81 15.86
CA ALA A 231 -22.82 -11.82 16.54
C ALA A 231 -22.34 -11.48 17.96
N ASP A 232 -21.58 -12.39 18.59
CA ASP A 232 -21.01 -12.24 19.93
C ASP A 232 -19.58 -11.64 19.89
N GLY A 233 -19.10 -11.25 18.70
CA GLY A 233 -17.76 -10.69 18.52
C GLY A 233 -16.63 -11.72 18.60
N ARG A 234 -16.89 -13.02 18.40
CA ARG A 234 -15.88 -14.08 18.38
C ARG A 234 -15.34 -14.35 16.98
N PRO A 235 -14.04 -14.68 16.83
CA PRO A 235 -13.43 -14.83 15.53
C PRO A 235 -13.82 -16.17 14.93
N LEU A 236 -14.36 -16.14 13.72
CA LEU A 236 -14.61 -17.30 12.89
C LEU A 236 -13.57 -17.32 11.76
N LEU A 237 -12.59 -18.22 11.87
CA LEU A 237 -11.57 -18.45 10.86
C LEU A 237 -11.95 -19.66 10.00
N THR A 238 -12.10 -19.44 8.70
CA THR A 238 -12.19 -20.50 7.70
C THR A 238 -10.81 -20.66 7.06
N LEU A 239 -10.23 -21.85 7.15
CA LEU A 239 -8.99 -22.21 6.48
C LEU A 239 -9.27 -22.69 5.05
N PRO A 240 -8.26 -22.67 4.15
CA PRO A 240 -8.39 -23.15 2.78
C PRO A 240 -8.70 -24.65 2.69
#